data_AF-A0A349U775-F1
#
_entry.id   AF-A0A349U775-F1
#
_cell.length_a   1.000
_cell.length_b   1.000
_cell.length_c   1.000
_cell.angle_alpha   90.00
_cell.angle_beta   90.00
_cell.angle_gamma   90.00
#
_symmetry.space_group_name_H-M   'P 1'
#
loop_
_entity.id
_entity.type
_entity.pdbx_description
1 polymer ?
#
loop_
_entity_poly.entity_id
_entity_poly.type
_entity_poly.pdbx_seq_one_letter_code
_entity_poly.pdbx_strand_id
1 'polypeptide(L)'
;MLSPGSKNYSDWRGLTAPPLISFWACFLRNTIHTIINKRNKHLKGGIPVAERKELILKIVGKEFVMFQNVKDMYGRASCQDNPKTFKIMRTSQFTGWSTGALESYLNDLDDAAGSNRNLLAEKYARMMQSTLPLKYFEIKHLLPELDQETILLVNKIVAIEVEWQKAAMNKYPDIVGRGRPIYSSQDSSTSTSMETYIRGELLTYSRKTLDLYYQNCLRLKSKGINGAVVTLLAMVKMHGYGTLEEANEKIRAKSGFGVF
;
A
#
# COMPACT_ATOMS: atom_id res chain seq x y z
N MET A 1 -39.43 -13.43 -9.61
CA MET A 1 -38.50 -12.32 -9.27
C MET A 1 -37.72 -12.74 -8.05
N LEU A 2 -36.48 -13.22 -8.23
CA LEU A 2 -35.60 -13.59 -7.12
C LEU A 2 -34.78 -12.35 -6.74
N SER A 3 -34.93 -11.91 -5.48
CA SER A 3 -34.12 -10.83 -4.91
C SER A 3 -32.65 -11.29 -4.83
N PRO A 4 -31.65 -10.45 -5.17
CA PRO A 4 -30.25 -10.82 -5.02
C PRO A 4 -29.95 -10.98 -3.52
N GLY A 5 -29.66 -12.20 -3.10
CA GLY A 5 -29.32 -12.53 -1.72
C GLY A 5 -28.16 -11.67 -1.22
N SER A 6 -28.38 -10.98 -0.10
CA SER A 6 -27.32 -10.32 0.66
C SER A 6 -26.28 -11.38 1.04
N LYS A 7 -25.10 -11.35 0.41
CA LYS A 7 -23.96 -12.17 0.83
C LYS A 7 -23.58 -11.74 2.25
N ASN A 8 -23.86 -12.59 3.23
CA ASN A 8 -23.53 -12.33 4.62
C ASN A 8 -22.02 -12.55 4.80
N TYR A 9 -21.24 -11.47 4.89
CA TYR A 9 -19.78 -11.49 5.10
C TYR A 9 -19.37 -12.03 6.50
N SER A 10 -20.29 -12.68 7.22
CA SER A 10 -20.01 -13.43 8.44
C SER A 10 -19.29 -14.76 8.20
N ASP A 11 -19.16 -15.21 6.94
CA ASP A 11 -18.45 -16.45 6.55
C ASP A 11 -16.91 -16.34 6.52
N TRP A 12 -16.37 -15.16 6.86
CA TRP A 12 -14.92 -14.97 7.01
C TRP A 12 -14.35 -15.57 8.31
N ARG A 13 -15.16 -16.32 9.08
CA ARG A 13 -14.75 -16.92 10.37
C ARG A 13 -13.68 -18.02 10.24
N GLY A 14 -13.39 -18.50 9.03
CA GLY A 14 -12.37 -19.53 8.77
C GLY A 14 -11.29 -19.11 7.77
N LEU A 15 -11.29 -17.87 7.28
CA LEU A 15 -10.38 -17.43 6.22
C LEU A 15 -9.12 -16.84 6.82
N THR A 16 -8.02 -17.48 6.47
CA THR A 16 -6.75 -17.32 7.10
C THR A 16 -5.86 -16.47 6.19
N ALA A 17 -5.75 -15.15 6.44
CA ALA A 17 -4.87 -14.29 5.64
C ALA A 17 -3.41 -14.80 5.71
N PRO A 18 -2.57 -14.60 4.69
CA PRO A 18 -1.21 -15.13 4.71
C PRO A 18 -0.34 -14.35 5.71
N PRO A 19 0.84 -14.86 6.14
CA PRO A 19 1.75 -14.22 7.10
C PRO A 19 2.38 -12.90 6.61
N LEU A 20 1.79 -12.27 5.60
CA LEU A 20 2.31 -11.16 4.81
C LEU A 20 1.93 -9.80 5.36
N ILE A 21 1.16 -9.79 6.46
CA ILE A 21 0.85 -8.58 7.21
C ILE A 21 2.10 -8.01 7.89
N SER A 22 3.13 -8.82 8.17
CA SER A 22 4.29 -8.45 9.00
C SER A 22 5.49 -7.80 8.30
N PHE A 23 5.57 -7.78 6.97
CA PHE A 23 6.88 -7.52 6.33
C PHE A 23 7.28 -6.06 6.08
N TRP A 24 6.40 -5.09 6.34
CA TRP A 24 6.78 -3.68 6.21
C TRP A 24 6.78 -2.91 7.53
N ALA A 25 5.93 -3.28 8.50
CA ALA A 25 5.84 -2.51 9.74
C ALA A 25 6.93 -2.90 10.79
N CYS A 26 7.62 -4.02 10.62
CA CYS A 26 8.59 -4.50 11.62
C CYS A 26 10.04 -4.05 11.34
N PHE A 27 10.49 -3.91 10.09
CA PHE A 27 11.94 -3.85 9.82
C PHE A 27 12.56 -2.45 9.84
N LEU A 28 11.80 -1.38 9.60
CA LEU A 28 12.29 0.01 9.79
C LEU A 28 12.34 0.43 11.28
N ARG A 29 11.86 -0.43 12.19
CA ARG A 29 11.69 -0.12 13.63
C ARG A 29 13.02 0.08 14.36
N ASN A 30 14.09 -0.63 13.99
CA ASN A 30 15.33 -0.61 14.78
C ASN A 30 16.32 0.52 14.43
N THR A 31 16.03 1.33 13.41
CA THR A 31 17.04 2.28 12.88
C THR A 31 16.68 3.75 13.11
N ILE A 32 15.41 4.07 13.36
CA ILE A 32 14.89 5.43 13.09
C ILE A 32 14.09 6.07 14.25
N HIS A 33 14.63 6.05 15.47
CA HIS A 33 14.00 6.69 16.62
C HIS A 33 14.80 7.90 17.12
N THR A 34 14.97 8.97 16.33
CA THR A 34 15.27 10.32 16.91
C THR A 34 15.13 11.53 15.93
N ILE A 35 14.33 12.52 16.37
CA ILE A 35 14.37 14.01 16.14
C ILE A 35 13.63 14.69 14.95
N ILE A 36 12.49 15.33 15.30
CA ILE A 36 11.93 16.72 15.13
C ILE A 36 11.89 17.51 13.77
N ASN A 37 10.64 17.95 13.45
CA ASN A 37 10.05 19.15 12.77
C ASN A 37 10.85 20.12 11.86
N LYS A 38 10.31 20.44 10.65
CA LYS A 38 9.59 21.71 10.30
C LYS A 38 9.07 21.76 8.83
N ARG A 39 8.13 22.70 8.60
CA ARG A 39 7.19 22.95 7.48
C ARG A 39 7.80 23.30 6.10
N ASN A 40 7.02 23.14 5.01
CA ASN A 40 6.97 24.14 3.92
C ASN A 40 5.70 24.15 3.03
N LYS A 41 5.43 25.30 2.41
CA LYS A 41 4.17 25.79 1.77
C LYS A 41 4.00 25.48 0.27
N HIS A 42 2.71 25.41 -0.11
CA HIS A 42 1.97 25.68 -1.36
C HIS A 42 2.52 25.34 -2.76
N LEU A 43 1.72 24.53 -3.48
CA LEU A 43 1.59 24.51 -4.94
C LEU A 43 0.20 25.06 -5.31
N LYS A 44 0.12 25.90 -6.35
CA LYS A 44 -1.12 26.48 -6.89
C LYS A 44 -1.84 25.46 -7.80
N GLY A 45 -3.17 25.45 -7.73
CA GLY A 45 -4.05 24.62 -8.56
C GLY A 45 -4.43 23.30 -7.88
N GLY A 46 -5.28 23.37 -6.85
CA GLY A 46 -5.74 22.23 -6.06
C GLY A 46 -6.20 22.66 -4.66
N ILE A 47 -7.00 21.82 -4.03
CA ILE A 47 -7.48 21.95 -2.65
C ILE A 47 -6.36 22.40 -1.69
N PRO A 48 -6.62 23.30 -0.71
CA PRO A 48 -5.64 23.72 0.30
C PRO A 48 -4.88 22.55 0.94
N VAL A 49 -3.58 22.73 1.18
CA VAL A 49 -2.67 21.69 1.73
C VAL A 49 -3.20 21.08 3.04
N ALA A 50 -3.92 21.87 3.85
CA ALA A 50 -4.55 21.41 5.09
C ALA A 50 -5.70 20.42 4.82
N GLU A 51 -6.62 20.76 3.91
CA GLU A 51 -7.75 19.91 3.51
C GLU A 51 -7.28 18.60 2.86
N ARG A 52 -6.24 18.65 2.01
CA ARG A 52 -5.66 17.42 1.43
C ARG A 52 -5.07 16.49 2.49
N LYS A 53 -4.40 17.06 3.51
CA LYS A 53 -3.87 16.27 4.62
C LYS A 53 -4.99 15.61 5.42
N GLU A 54 -6.08 16.34 5.64
CA GLU A 54 -7.25 15.84 6.36
C GLU A 54 -7.94 14.70 5.60
N LEU A 55 -8.07 14.83 4.27
CA LEU A 55 -8.54 13.77 3.38
C LEU A 55 -7.69 12.49 3.51
N ILE A 56 -6.36 12.61 3.45
CA ILE A 56 -5.46 11.46 3.63
C ILE A 56 -5.64 10.83 5.01
N LEU A 57 -5.74 11.63 6.07
CA LEU A 57 -5.93 11.11 7.41
C LEU A 57 -7.27 10.38 7.57
N LYS A 58 -8.33 10.85 6.90
CA LYS A 58 -9.64 10.18 6.86
C LYS A 58 -9.55 8.81 6.17
N ILE A 59 -8.87 8.75 5.02
CA ILE A 59 -8.60 7.49 4.31
C ILE A 59 -7.83 6.53 5.22
N VAL A 60 -6.71 6.96 5.78
CA VAL A 60 -5.85 6.14 6.66
C VAL A 60 -6.62 5.65 7.89
N GLY A 61 -7.50 6.46 8.47
CA GLY A 61 -8.36 6.05 9.58
C GLY A 61 -9.31 4.92 9.20
N LYS A 62 -9.97 5.02 8.04
CA LYS A 62 -10.87 3.97 7.53
C LYS A 62 -10.13 2.68 7.18
N GLU A 63 -8.98 2.80 6.53
CA GLU A 63 -8.12 1.65 6.28
C GLU A 63 -7.66 0.98 7.56
N PHE A 64 -7.34 1.76 8.60
CA PHE A 64 -6.93 1.20 9.89
C PHE A 64 -8.08 0.43 10.54
N VAL A 65 -9.32 0.94 10.50
CA VAL A 65 -10.50 0.21 11.01
C VAL A 65 -10.68 -1.12 10.26
N MET A 66 -10.64 -1.10 8.93
CA MET A 66 -10.71 -2.31 8.12
C MET A 66 -9.55 -3.27 8.42
N PHE A 67 -8.35 -2.74 8.56
CA PHE A 67 -7.13 -3.49 8.85
C PHE A 67 -7.20 -4.18 10.22
N GLN A 68 -7.73 -3.54 11.26
CA GLN A 68 -7.91 -4.15 12.60
C GLN A 68 -8.83 -5.37 12.59
N ASN A 69 -9.70 -5.47 11.58
CA ASN A 69 -10.66 -6.57 11.41
C ASN A 69 -10.15 -7.68 10.48
N VAL A 70 -8.97 -7.53 9.88
CA VAL A 70 -8.32 -8.61 9.13
C VAL A 70 -7.79 -9.65 10.12
N LYS A 71 -8.10 -10.92 9.88
CA LYS A 71 -7.55 -12.06 10.61
C LYS A 71 -6.52 -12.78 9.73
N ASP A 72 -5.30 -12.91 10.23
CA ASP A 72 -4.25 -13.76 9.68
C ASP A 72 -4.54 -15.24 9.97
N MET A 73 -3.92 -16.14 9.23
CA MET A 73 -3.88 -17.58 9.48
C MET A 73 -3.34 -17.95 10.86
N TYR A 74 -2.52 -17.05 11.43
CA TYR A 74 -1.94 -17.18 12.76
C TYR A 74 -2.56 -16.23 13.80
N GLY A 75 -3.70 -15.59 13.48
CA GLY A 75 -4.40 -14.67 14.39
C GLY A 75 -4.22 -13.20 14.03
N ARG A 76 -4.03 -12.33 15.04
CA ARG A 76 -3.77 -10.90 14.81
C ARG A 76 -2.31 -10.71 14.40
N ALA A 77 -2.06 -9.90 13.38
CA ALA A 77 -0.70 -9.58 12.99
C ALA A 77 -0.11 -8.49 13.89
N SER A 78 1.17 -8.60 14.24
CA SER A 78 1.87 -7.61 15.09
C SER A 78 1.79 -6.16 14.59
N CYS A 79 1.55 -5.97 13.29
CA CYS A 79 1.38 -4.66 12.67
C CYS A 79 0.07 -3.97 13.07
N GLN A 80 -0.95 -4.73 13.49
CA GLN A 80 -2.22 -4.23 14.03
C GLN A 80 -2.04 -3.57 15.41
N ASP A 81 -0.92 -3.84 16.08
CA ASP A 81 -0.57 -3.26 17.37
C ASP A 81 0.36 -2.04 17.24
N ASN A 82 0.62 -1.59 16.00
CA ASN A 82 1.46 -0.42 15.72
C ASN A 82 0.76 0.63 14.82
N PRO A 83 -0.24 1.35 15.37
CA PRO A 83 -0.98 2.37 14.64
C PRO A 83 -0.10 3.51 14.12
N LYS A 84 0.99 3.85 14.83
CA LYS A 84 1.92 4.90 14.42
C LYS A 84 2.63 4.56 13.11
N THR A 85 3.19 3.35 13.02
CA THR A 85 3.87 2.90 11.80
C THR A 85 2.88 2.74 10.66
N PHE A 86 1.69 2.16 10.92
CA PHE A 86 0.63 2.06 9.91
C PHE A 86 0.29 3.44 9.32
N LYS A 87 0.07 4.43 10.19
CA LYS A 87 -0.25 5.80 9.80
C LYS A 87 0.86 6.43 8.94
N ILE A 88 2.13 6.30 9.34
CA ILE A 88 3.26 6.84 8.58
C ILE A 88 3.31 6.21 7.19
N MET A 89 3.24 4.88 7.12
CA MET A 89 3.30 4.16 5.86
C MET A 89 2.18 4.56 4.90
N ARG A 90 0.93 4.46 5.35
CA ARG A 90 -0.23 4.74 4.49
C ARG A 90 -0.29 6.21 4.08
N THR A 91 0.01 7.14 5.00
CA THR A 91 0.12 8.58 4.64
C THR A 91 1.21 8.83 3.59
N SER A 92 2.36 8.13 3.69
CA SER A 92 3.45 8.25 2.70
C SER A 92 3.00 7.84 1.31
N GLN A 93 2.26 6.74 1.21
CA GLN A 93 1.77 6.21 -0.06
C GLN A 93 0.83 7.19 -0.76
N PHE A 94 -0.11 7.79 -0.01
CA PHE A 94 -1.06 8.76 -0.54
C PHE A 94 -0.46 10.15 -0.84
N THR A 95 0.80 10.40 -0.45
CA THR A 95 1.44 11.70 -0.68
C THR A 95 1.58 12.02 -2.16
N GLY A 96 1.85 11.02 -3.02
CA GLY A 96 2.00 11.20 -4.47
C GLY A 96 0.70 11.20 -5.28
N TRP A 97 -0.44 10.94 -4.66
CA TRP A 97 -1.74 10.78 -5.35
C TRP A 97 -2.37 12.13 -5.73
N SER A 98 -3.14 12.17 -6.81
CA SER A 98 -3.98 13.34 -7.11
C SER A 98 -5.14 13.41 -6.11
N THR A 99 -5.65 14.62 -5.86
CA THR A 99 -6.82 14.80 -4.97
C THR A 99 -8.02 14.00 -5.45
N GLY A 100 -8.33 14.03 -6.76
CA GLY A 100 -9.46 13.26 -7.30
C GLY A 100 -9.31 11.74 -7.09
N ALA A 101 -8.09 11.19 -7.21
CA ALA A 101 -7.87 9.77 -6.91
C ALA A 101 -8.07 9.46 -5.41
N LEU A 102 -7.66 10.37 -4.52
CA LEU A 102 -7.88 10.23 -3.07
C LEU A 102 -9.37 10.29 -2.70
N GLU A 103 -10.12 11.23 -3.27
CA GLU A 103 -11.57 11.35 -3.05
C GLU A 103 -12.31 10.13 -3.58
N SER A 104 -11.95 9.64 -4.78
CA SER A 104 -12.52 8.42 -5.33
C SER A 104 -12.22 7.21 -4.46
N TYR A 105 -10.97 7.07 -3.97
CA TYR A 105 -10.62 5.96 -3.09
C TYR A 105 -11.30 6.05 -1.71
N LEU A 106 -11.51 7.25 -1.18
CA LEU A 106 -12.30 7.43 0.03
C LEU A 106 -13.74 6.90 -0.17
N ASN A 107 -14.34 7.18 -1.33
CA ASN A 107 -15.65 6.63 -1.66
C ASN A 107 -15.63 5.10 -1.79
N ASP A 108 -14.59 4.52 -2.39
CA ASP A 108 -14.44 3.06 -2.44
C ASP A 108 -14.45 2.43 -1.03
N LEU A 109 -13.77 3.07 -0.07
CA LEU A 109 -13.76 2.63 1.33
C LEU A 109 -15.15 2.76 1.98
N ASP A 110 -15.86 3.85 1.70
CA ASP A 110 -17.21 4.11 2.23
C ASP A 110 -18.24 3.13 1.65
N ASP A 111 -18.23 2.91 0.34
CA ASP A 111 -19.10 1.97 -0.36
C ASP A 111 -18.85 0.52 0.07
N ALA A 112 -17.57 0.15 0.23
CA ALA A 112 -17.20 -1.16 0.73
C ALA A 112 -17.71 -1.36 2.16
N ALA A 113 -17.49 -0.40 3.05
CA ALA A 113 -17.98 -0.47 4.42
C ALA A 113 -19.51 -0.56 4.48
N GLY A 114 -20.23 0.25 3.68
CA GLY A 114 -21.69 0.22 3.57
C GLY A 114 -22.24 -1.10 3.03
N SER A 115 -21.43 -1.85 2.29
CA SER A 115 -21.76 -3.17 1.74
C SER A 115 -21.18 -4.34 2.55
N ASN A 116 -20.71 -4.10 3.78
CA ASN A 116 -20.02 -5.08 4.64
C ASN A 116 -18.79 -5.75 3.99
N ARG A 117 -18.16 -5.08 3.02
CA ARG A 117 -16.90 -5.48 2.40
C ARG A 117 -15.72 -4.88 3.17
N ASN A 118 -14.58 -5.57 3.13
CA ASN A 118 -13.34 -5.11 3.71
C ASN A 118 -12.24 -5.13 2.65
N LEU A 119 -11.89 -3.96 2.11
CA LEU A 119 -10.92 -3.87 1.02
C LEU A 119 -9.53 -4.36 1.44
N LEU A 120 -9.14 -4.23 2.70
CA LEU A 120 -7.85 -4.75 3.17
C LEU A 120 -7.85 -6.29 3.21
N ALA A 121 -8.95 -6.92 3.63
CA ALA A 121 -9.08 -8.37 3.57
C ALA A 121 -9.07 -8.86 2.12
N GLU A 122 -9.81 -8.20 1.22
CA GLU A 122 -9.82 -8.51 -0.21
C GLU A 122 -8.41 -8.38 -0.83
N LYS A 123 -7.68 -7.32 -0.49
CA LYS A 123 -6.29 -7.13 -0.92
C LYS A 123 -5.41 -8.32 -0.56
N TYR A 124 -5.42 -8.74 0.70
CA TYR A 124 -4.59 -9.86 1.15
C TYR A 124 -5.01 -11.19 0.53
N ALA A 125 -6.31 -11.40 0.35
CA ALA A 125 -6.82 -12.56 -0.38
C ALA A 125 -6.36 -12.55 -1.84
N ARG A 126 -6.37 -11.40 -2.52
CA ARG A 126 -5.87 -11.28 -3.91
C ARG A 126 -4.37 -11.52 -4.02
N MET A 127 -3.58 -11.11 -3.02
CA MET A 127 -2.13 -11.43 -2.97
C MET A 127 -1.86 -12.94 -2.92
N MET A 128 -2.77 -13.73 -2.32
CA MET A 128 -2.62 -15.19 -2.25
C MET A 128 -2.59 -15.86 -3.61
N GLN A 129 -3.13 -15.23 -4.66
CA GLN A 129 -3.08 -15.80 -6.01
C GLN A 129 -1.64 -16.14 -6.43
N SER A 130 -0.67 -15.32 -6.03
CA SER A 130 0.75 -15.55 -6.30
C SER A 130 1.44 -16.32 -5.17
N THR A 131 1.11 -16.01 -3.91
CA THR A 131 1.89 -16.50 -2.76
C THR A 131 1.40 -17.84 -2.19
N LEU A 132 0.10 -18.13 -2.29
CA LEU A 132 -0.57 -19.34 -1.78
C LEU A 132 -1.72 -19.76 -2.72
N PRO A 133 -1.43 -20.19 -3.96
CA PRO A 133 -2.44 -20.38 -5.01
C PRO A 133 -3.53 -21.42 -4.67
N LEU A 134 -3.19 -22.48 -3.93
CA LEU A 134 -4.17 -23.48 -3.48
C LEU A 134 -5.20 -22.86 -2.51
N LYS A 135 -4.74 -22.10 -1.52
CA LYS A 135 -5.63 -21.36 -0.62
C LYS A 135 -6.43 -20.29 -1.36
N TYR A 136 -5.80 -19.59 -2.31
CA TYR A 136 -6.52 -18.63 -3.13
C TYR A 136 -7.69 -19.27 -3.87
N PHE A 137 -7.50 -20.46 -4.43
CA PHE A 137 -8.55 -21.20 -5.13
C PHE A 137 -9.75 -21.51 -4.21
N GLU A 138 -9.49 -21.85 -2.94
CA GLU A 138 -10.54 -22.09 -1.94
C GLU A 138 -11.36 -20.83 -1.66
N ILE A 139 -10.76 -19.64 -1.68
CA ILE A 139 -11.39 -18.42 -1.18
C ILE A 139 -11.81 -17.43 -2.27
N LYS A 140 -11.36 -17.61 -3.52
CA LYS A 140 -11.58 -16.66 -4.62
C LYS A 140 -13.05 -16.38 -4.90
N HIS A 141 -13.93 -17.34 -4.63
CA HIS A 141 -15.39 -17.24 -4.83
C HIS A 141 -16.05 -16.22 -3.88
N LEU A 142 -15.35 -15.82 -2.82
CA LEU A 142 -15.79 -14.80 -1.87
C LEU A 142 -15.40 -13.38 -2.29
N LEU A 143 -14.48 -13.26 -3.26
CA LEU A 143 -14.04 -11.97 -3.78
C LEU A 143 -15.00 -11.48 -4.86
N PRO A 144 -15.20 -10.15 -4.98
CA PRO A 144 -15.85 -9.58 -6.15
C PRO A 144 -15.12 -9.99 -7.43
N GLU A 145 -15.90 -10.42 -8.42
CA GLU A 145 -15.41 -10.70 -9.77
C GLU A 145 -14.84 -9.41 -10.39
N LEU A 146 -13.86 -9.59 -11.27
CA LEU A 146 -13.20 -8.50 -11.98
C LEU A 146 -13.37 -8.70 -13.48
N ASP A 147 -13.77 -7.64 -14.17
CA ASP A 147 -13.79 -7.62 -15.61
C ASP A 147 -12.38 -7.54 -16.20
N GLN A 148 -12.24 -7.95 -17.47
CA GLN A 148 -10.95 -8.00 -18.16
C GLN A 148 -10.32 -6.61 -18.32
N GLU A 149 -11.11 -5.57 -18.53
CA GLU A 149 -10.58 -4.22 -18.72
C GLU A 149 -9.96 -3.67 -17.43
N THR A 150 -10.58 -3.95 -16.28
CA THR A 150 -10.05 -3.62 -14.96
C THR A 150 -8.71 -4.30 -14.74
N ILE A 151 -8.59 -5.58 -15.08
CA ILE A 151 -7.32 -6.32 -14.98
C ILE A 151 -6.25 -5.71 -15.89
N LEU A 152 -6.59 -5.36 -17.13
CA LEU A 152 -5.67 -4.71 -18.07
C LEU A 152 -5.21 -3.33 -17.57
N LEU A 153 -6.10 -2.55 -16.98
CA LEU A 153 -5.77 -1.25 -16.40
C LEU A 153 -4.83 -1.40 -15.19
N VAL A 154 -5.10 -2.34 -14.28
CA VAL A 154 -4.22 -2.65 -13.16
C VAL A 154 -2.83 -3.05 -13.67
N ASN A 155 -2.75 -3.91 -14.70
CA ASN A 155 -1.46 -4.30 -15.28
C ASN A 155 -0.66 -3.11 -15.81
N LYS A 156 -1.32 -2.14 -16.46
CA LYS A 156 -0.67 -0.90 -16.92
C LYS A 156 -0.13 -0.06 -15.76
N ILE A 157 -0.90 0.07 -14.66
CA ILE A 157 -0.47 0.81 -13.47
C ILE A 157 0.72 0.11 -12.81
N VAL A 158 0.62 -1.20 -12.58
CA VAL A 158 1.68 -2.00 -11.92
C VAL A 158 2.98 -1.94 -12.71
N ALA A 159 2.93 -2.01 -14.05
CA ALA A 159 4.12 -1.86 -14.88
C ALA A 159 4.83 -0.51 -14.65
N ILE A 160 4.10 0.59 -14.48
CA ILE A 160 4.68 1.90 -14.16
C ILE A 160 5.33 1.87 -12.77
N GLU A 161 4.64 1.31 -11.77
CA GLU A 161 5.14 1.25 -10.40
C GLU A 161 6.39 0.36 -10.26
N VAL A 162 6.45 -0.75 -10.99
CA VAL A 162 7.63 -1.62 -11.06
C VAL A 162 8.84 -0.87 -11.61
N GLU A 163 8.68 -0.12 -12.71
CA GLU A 163 9.78 0.69 -13.25
C GLU A 163 10.22 1.80 -12.28
N TRP A 164 9.27 2.43 -11.59
CA TRP A 164 9.59 3.38 -10.53
C TRP A 164 10.36 2.76 -9.38
N GLN A 165 9.97 1.56 -8.94
CA GLN A 165 10.64 0.85 -7.86
C GLN A 165 12.05 0.41 -8.25
N LYS A 166 12.26 -0.04 -9.49
CA LYS A 166 13.60 -0.37 -10.00
C LYS A 166 14.51 0.85 -10.00
N ALA A 167 14.03 1.98 -10.51
CA ALA A 167 14.79 3.23 -10.48
C ALA A 167 15.09 3.70 -9.05
N ALA A 168 14.14 3.53 -8.13
CA ALA A 168 14.34 3.84 -6.71
C ALA A 168 15.38 2.89 -6.06
N MET A 169 15.34 1.60 -6.39
CA MET A 169 16.32 0.60 -5.93
C MET A 169 17.73 0.95 -6.40
N ASN A 170 17.89 1.32 -7.67
CA ASN A 170 19.20 1.69 -8.21
C ASN A 170 19.77 2.95 -7.53
N LYS A 171 18.92 3.91 -7.18
CA LYS A 171 19.35 5.19 -6.60
C LYS A 171 19.54 5.12 -5.08
N TYR A 172 18.71 4.35 -4.38
CA TYR A 172 18.71 4.23 -2.91
C TYR A 172 18.68 2.76 -2.46
N PRO A 173 19.69 1.95 -2.83
CA PRO A 173 19.68 0.51 -2.62
C PRO A 173 19.66 0.12 -1.14
N ASP A 174 20.24 0.93 -0.26
CA ASP A 174 20.23 0.65 1.17
C ASP A 174 18.83 0.84 1.77
N ILE A 175 18.05 1.82 1.28
CA ILE A 175 16.68 1.98 1.75
C ILE A 175 15.78 0.91 1.13
N VAL A 176 15.80 0.81 -0.20
CA VAL A 176 14.83 0.03 -0.96
C VAL A 176 15.14 -1.47 -0.89
N GLY A 177 16.42 -1.84 -0.86
CA GLY A 177 16.88 -3.23 -0.80
C GLY A 177 16.54 -3.96 0.50
N ARG A 178 16.27 -3.21 1.57
CA ARG A 178 15.73 -3.75 2.84
C ARG A 178 14.22 -4.01 2.79
N GLY A 179 13.56 -3.62 1.70
CA GLY A 179 12.14 -3.81 1.47
C GLY A 179 11.80 -5.18 0.86
N ARG A 180 10.67 -5.22 0.16
CA ARG A 180 10.20 -6.41 -0.56
C ARG A 180 11.03 -6.62 -1.83
N PRO A 181 11.19 -7.87 -2.31
CA PRO A 181 11.64 -8.10 -3.69
C PRO A 181 10.71 -7.38 -4.66
N ILE A 182 11.18 -7.06 -5.87
CA ILE A 182 10.38 -6.24 -6.79
C ILE A 182 9.33 -7.08 -7.50
N TYR A 183 9.70 -8.25 -8.02
CA TYR A 183 8.89 -9.02 -8.96
C TYR A 183 8.13 -10.17 -8.32
N SER A 184 6.96 -10.49 -8.86
CA SER A 184 6.14 -11.61 -8.39
C SER A 184 6.80 -12.98 -8.58
N SER A 185 7.75 -13.12 -9.52
CA SER A 185 8.57 -14.34 -9.66
C SER A 185 9.44 -14.65 -8.43
N GLN A 186 9.58 -13.69 -7.52
CA GLN A 186 10.31 -13.83 -6.25
C GLN A 186 9.34 -14.04 -5.06
N ASP A 187 8.05 -14.21 -5.31
CA ASP A 187 7.07 -14.50 -4.27
C ASP A 187 7.27 -15.91 -3.70
N SER A 188 6.95 -16.04 -2.41
CA SER A 188 6.85 -17.31 -1.72
C SER A 188 5.71 -17.27 -0.72
N SER A 189 5.47 -18.37 -0.01
CA SER A 189 4.49 -18.41 1.09
C SER A 189 4.84 -17.46 2.24
N THR A 190 6.10 -17.03 2.36
CA THR A 190 6.60 -16.18 3.46
C THR A 190 7.10 -14.81 3.01
N SER A 191 7.27 -14.60 1.71
CA SER A 191 7.74 -13.34 1.13
C SER A 191 6.81 -12.91 0.00
N THR A 192 6.41 -11.64 0.02
CA THR A 192 5.66 -11.06 -1.10
C THR A 192 6.40 -9.87 -1.64
N SER A 193 6.49 -9.84 -2.96
CA SER A 193 7.04 -8.79 -3.76
C SER A 193 6.23 -7.49 -3.68
N MET A 194 6.87 -6.40 -4.06
CA MET A 194 6.23 -5.11 -4.28
C MET A 194 5.11 -5.26 -5.32
N GLU A 195 5.42 -5.91 -6.45
CA GLU A 195 4.50 -6.11 -7.56
C GLU A 195 3.19 -6.81 -7.14
N THR A 196 3.27 -7.92 -6.40
CA THR A 196 2.08 -8.63 -5.92
C THR A 196 1.34 -7.84 -4.86
N TYR A 197 2.05 -7.14 -3.98
CA TYR A 197 1.44 -6.32 -2.94
C TYR A 197 0.60 -5.18 -3.52
N ILE A 198 1.15 -4.42 -4.48
CA ILE A 198 0.43 -3.31 -5.10
C ILE A 198 -0.71 -3.80 -5.99
N ARG A 199 -0.52 -4.90 -6.72
CA ARG A 199 -1.59 -5.49 -7.53
C ARG A 199 -2.76 -5.95 -6.67
N GLY A 200 -2.50 -6.63 -5.56
CA GLY A 200 -3.54 -7.03 -4.62
C GLY A 200 -4.35 -5.84 -4.12
N GLU A 201 -3.70 -4.71 -3.86
CA GLU A 201 -4.35 -3.46 -3.45
C GLU A 201 -5.18 -2.83 -4.58
N LEU A 202 -4.59 -2.64 -5.77
CA LEU A 202 -5.25 -2.02 -6.92
C LEU A 202 -6.50 -2.79 -7.37
N LEU A 203 -6.48 -4.12 -7.31
CA LEU A 203 -7.63 -4.96 -7.68
C LEU A 203 -8.82 -4.86 -6.71
N THR A 204 -8.71 -4.06 -5.63
CA THR A 204 -9.83 -3.77 -4.71
C THR A 204 -10.53 -2.46 -5.05
N TYR A 205 -9.93 -1.63 -5.89
CA TYR A 205 -10.41 -0.29 -6.21
C TYR A 205 -11.52 -0.33 -7.26
N SER A 206 -12.39 0.68 -7.23
CA SER A 206 -13.36 0.87 -8.30
C SER A 206 -12.66 1.25 -9.61
N ARG A 207 -13.35 1.04 -10.73
CA ARG A 207 -12.84 1.45 -12.06
C ARG A 207 -12.53 2.96 -12.09
N LYS A 208 -13.38 3.78 -11.49
CA LYS A 208 -13.18 5.24 -11.39
C LYS A 208 -11.88 5.58 -10.66
N THR A 209 -11.62 4.93 -9.51
CA THR A 209 -10.38 5.16 -8.74
C THR A 209 -9.15 4.73 -9.55
N LEU A 210 -9.22 3.58 -10.23
CA LEU A 210 -8.14 3.10 -11.09
C LEU A 210 -7.84 4.05 -12.25
N ASP A 211 -8.87 4.57 -12.93
CA ASP A 211 -8.69 5.53 -14.03
C ASP A 211 -8.02 6.81 -13.52
N LEU A 212 -8.51 7.38 -12.41
CA LEU A 212 -7.94 8.59 -11.81
C LEU A 212 -6.50 8.37 -11.32
N TYR A 213 -6.21 7.20 -10.75
CA TYR A 213 -4.87 6.85 -10.30
C TYR A 213 -3.93 6.64 -11.49
N TYR A 214 -4.37 5.97 -12.55
CA TYR A 214 -3.60 5.80 -13.78
C TYR A 214 -3.26 7.14 -14.43
N GLN A 215 -4.24 8.06 -14.52
CA GLN A 215 -3.99 9.42 -15.00
C GLN A 215 -3.00 10.18 -14.11
N ASN A 216 -3.07 10.00 -12.79
CA ASN A 216 -2.06 10.54 -11.88
C ASN A 216 -0.66 9.96 -12.18
N CYS A 217 -0.56 8.66 -12.41
CA CYS A 217 0.71 8.01 -12.74
C CYS A 217 1.31 8.51 -14.05
N LEU A 218 0.50 8.61 -15.11
CA LEU A 218 0.92 9.18 -16.40
C LEU A 218 1.37 10.64 -16.26
N ARG A 219 0.64 11.44 -15.49
CA ARG A 219 1.01 12.83 -15.20
C ARG A 219 2.36 12.93 -14.48
N LEU A 220 2.60 12.11 -13.46
CA LEU A 220 3.90 12.09 -12.77
C LEU A 220 5.03 11.68 -13.72
N LYS A 221 4.80 10.62 -14.51
CA LYS A 221 5.75 10.14 -15.51
C LYS A 221 6.10 11.21 -16.55
N SER A 222 5.10 11.96 -17.05
CA SER A 222 5.31 13.06 -18.01
C SER A 222 6.18 14.20 -17.47
N LYS A 223 6.24 14.36 -16.14
CA LYS A 223 7.06 15.36 -15.46
C LYS A 223 8.43 14.81 -15.02
N GLY A 224 8.77 13.57 -15.39
CA GLY A 224 9.98 12.90 -14.91
C GLY A 224 9.96 12.59 -13.41
N ILE A 225 8.79 12.61 -12.77
CA ILE A 225 8.65 12.35 -11.33
C ILE A 225 8.40 10.86 -11.11
N ASN A 226 9.25 10.25 -10.29
CA ASN A 226 9.10 8.87 -9.84
C ASN A 226 8.22 8.80 -8.58
N GLY A 227 7.05 8.16 -8.69
CA GLY A 227 6.09 8.04 -7.59
C GLY A 227 6.64 7.26 -6.38
N ALA A 228 7.41 6.19 -6.60
CA ALA A 228 8.04 5.43 -5.52
C ALA A 228 9.02 6.30 -4.71
N VAL A 229 9.82 7.14 -5.40
CA VAL A 229 10.73 8.11 -4.74
C VAL A 229 9.94 9.16 -3.94
N VAL A 230 8.79 9.63 -4.44
CA VAL A 230 7.92 10.56 -3.69
C VAL A 230 7.43 9.91 -2.39
N THR A 231 6.93 8.68 -2.46
CA THR A 231 6.49 7.91 -1.28
C THR A 231 7.65 7.67 -0.31
N LEU A 232 8.81 7.27 -0.81
CA LEU A 232 10.01 7.02 0.00
C LEU A 232 10.46 8.30 0.73
N LEU A 233 10.48 9.44 0.03
CA LEU A 233 10.87 10.73 0.60
C LEU A 233 9.91 11.14 1.73
N ALA A 234 8.60 11.01 1.50
CA ALA A 234 7.60 11.31 2.53
C ALA A 234 7.79 10.45 3.78
N MET A 235 8.13 9.18 3.58
CA MET A 235 8.34 8.22 4.64
C MET A 235 9.59 8.53 5.46
N VAL A 236 10.75 8.76 4.83
CA VAL A 236 11.99 9.07 5.57
C VAL A 236 11.87 10.39 6.33
N LYS A 237 11.12 11.37 5.79
CA LYS A 237 10.83 12.64 6.46
C LYS A 237 9.98 12.47 7.72
N MET A 238 8.93 11.63 7.66
CA MET A 238 8.12 11.33 8.85
C MET A 238 8.89 10.55 9.93
N HIS A 239 10.00 9.94 9.51
CA HIS A 239 10.95 9.23 10.36
C HIS A 239 12.11 10.14 10.84
N GLY A 240 12.17 11.40 10.42
CA GLY A 240 13.11 12.41 10.94
C GLY A 240 14.33 12.69 10.05
N TYR A 241 14.44 12.05 8.88
CA TYR A 241 15.50 12.38 7.91
C TYR A 241 15.11 13.59 7.05
N GLY A 242 16.08 14.43 6.68
CA GLY A 242 15.85 15.57 5.79
C GLY A 242 15.73 15.16 4.33
N THR A 243 16.54 14.18 3.90
CA THR A 243 16.67 13.74 2.50
C THR A 243 16.75 12.21 2.38
N LEU A 244 16.58 11.70 1.16
CA LEU A 244 16.76 10.27 0.87
C LEU A 244 18.24 9.90 0.90
N GLU A 245 19.11 10.79 0.46
CA GLU A 245 20.56 10.63 0.50
C GLU A 245 21.03 10.44 1.96
N GLU A 246 20.64 11.34 2.85
CA GLU A 246 20.96 11.24 4.28
C GLU A 246 20.45 9.93 4.89
N ALA A 247 19.20 9.55 4.59
CA ALA A 247 18.63 8.32 5.09
C ALA A 247 19.39 7.09 4.58
N ASN A 248 19.71 7.04 3.27
CA ASN A 248 20.41 5.94 2.64
C ASN A 248 21.81 5.76 3.22
N GLU A 249 22.56 6.85 3.39
CA GLU A 249 23.91 6.83 3.98
C GLU A 249 23.91 6.37 5.43
N LYS A 250 23.01 6.91 6.27
CA LYS A 250 22.91 6.51 7.69
C LYS A 250 22.50 5.05 7.84
N ILE A 251 21.61 4.58 6.98
CA ILE A 251 21.18 3.17 6.96
C ILE A 251 22.35 2.28 6.52
N ARG A 252 23.10 2.66 5.48
CA ARG A 252 24.33 1.96 5.04
C ARG A 252 25.37 1.86 6.17
N ALA A 253 25.68 2.99 6.81
CA ALA A 253 26.69 3.05 7.88
C ALA A 253 26.35 2.15 9.07
N LYS A 254 25.07 2.06 9.45
CA LYS A 254 24.61 1.19 10.53
C LYS A 254 24.72 -0.31 10.18
N SER A 255 24.67 -0.67 8.90
CA SER A 255 24.93 -2.07 8.48
C SER A 255 26.42 -2.39 8.31
N GLY A 256 27.30 -1.39 8.28
CA GLY A 256 28.75 -1.60 8.33
C GLY A 256 29.31 -1.85 9.73
N PHE A 257 28.52 -1.64 10.79
CA PHE A 257 28.94 -1.77 12.20
C PHE A 257 28.41 -3.04 12.89
N GLY A 258 28.22 -4.14 12.16
CA GLY A 258 27.66 -5.37 12.72
C GLY A 258 28.04 -6.64 11.98
N VAL A 259 29.34 -6.98 11.97
CA VAL A 259 29.87 -8.34 12.20
C VAL A 259 31.28 -8.18 12.80
N PHE A 260 31.38 -8.14 14.12
CA PHE A 260 32.43 -8.75 14.94
C PHE A 260 31.83 -9.03 16.33
#